data_AF-A0A3D9RPC7-F1
#
_entry.id   AF-A0A3D9RPC7-F1
#
_cell.length_a   1.000
_cell.length_b   1.000
_cell.length_c   1.000
_cell.angle_alpha   90.00
_cell.angle_beta   90.00
_cell.angle_gamma   90.00
#
_symmetry.space_group_name_H-M   'P 1'
#
loop_
_entity.id
_entity.type
_entity.pdbx_description
1 polymer ?
#
loop_
_entity_poly.entity_id
_entity_poly.type
_entity_poly.pdbx_seq_one_letter_code
_entity_poly.pdbx_strand_id
1 'polypeptide(L)'
;MKKLIVLFAVAFMSFGTYAQNSIFDKFEDMDDVSSVIVNKEAFRMLAKFKGGGEEGQEYLEMVQNLESFRVFTTENLQVAQQMNDVVSKYLKSSKLVELMRVKDDDTNVKIYVRQGKDEDHVSELLMFVSGAGKYMKDSDSPVKAESVILSLTGEIDLNKISELTDSHIPNSSKHLKKQ
;
A
#
# COMPACT_ATOMS: atom_id res chain seq x y z
N MET A 1 -15.99 -45.11 19.53
CA MET A 1 -17.01 -44.07 19.23
C MET A 1 -16.63 -42.69 19.76
N LYS A 2 -16.55 -42.46 21.08
CA LYS A 2 -16.27 -41.11 21.64
C LYS A 2 -14.90 -40.51 21.27
N LYS A 3 -13.85 -41.34 21.16
CA LYS A 3 -12.49 -40.91 20.78
C LYS A 3 -12.37 -40.50 19.29
N LEU A 4 -13.22 -41.06 18.43
CA LEU A 4 -13.27 -40.74 16.99
C LEU A 4 -13.98 -39.40 16.73
N ILE A 5 -14.99 -39.07 17.55
CA ILE A 5 -15.71 -37.79 17.49
C ILE A 5 -14.79 -36.63 17.87
N VAL A 6 -13.93 -36.80 18.90
CA VAL A 6 -12.94 -35.78 19.29
C VAL A 6 -11.89 -35.59 18.20
N LEU A 7 -11.45 -36.68 17.54
CA LEU A 7 -10.49 -36.61 16.43
C LEU A 7 -11.07 -35.86 15.21
N PHE A 8 -12.36 -36.09 14.91
CA PHE A 8 -13.08 -35.35 13.87
C PHE A 8 -13.29 -33.88 14.23
N ALA A 9 -13.62 -33.58 15.50
CA ALA A 9 -13.79 -32.20 15.96
C ALA A 9 -12.49 -31.38 15.89
N VAL A 10 -11.33 -32.00 16.16
CA VAL A 10 -10.02 -31.34 16.02
C VAL A 10 -9.61 -31.18 14.55
N ALA A 11 -9.92 -32.16 13.70
CA ALA A 11 -9.63 -32.08 12.26
C ALA A 11 -10.41 -30.96 11.56
N PHE A 12 -11.63 -30.64 12.01
CA PHE A 12 -12.44 -29.57 11.44
C PHE A 12 -12.08 -28.15 11.93
N MET A 13 -11.34 -28.01 13.04
CA MET A 13 -10.87 -26.69 13.51
C MET A 13 -9.80 -26.07 12.58
N SER A 14 -9.08 -26.89 11.81
CA SER A 14 -8.01 -26.40 10.92
C SER A 14 -8.46 -25.88 9.55
N PHE A 15 -9.76 -25.94 9.23
CA PHE A 15 -10.27 -25.38 7.95
C PHE A 15 -10.71 -23.91 8.04
N GLY A 16 -10.54 -23.26 9.20
CA GLY A 16 -11.03 -21.90 9.45
C GLY A 16 -10.16 -20.74 8.96
N THR A 17 -9.02 -20.97 8.27
CA THR A 17 -8.06 -19.88 7.97
C THR A 17 -7.73 -19.72 6.48
N TYR A 18 -8.70 -19.97 5.59
CA TYR A 18 -8.54 -19.77 4.15
C TYR A 18 -9.23 -18.50 3.60
N ALA A 19 -9.55 -17.53 4.45
CA ALA A 19 -9.80 -16.17 3.96
C ALA A 19 -8.44 -15.47 3.84
N GLN A 20 -7.73 -15.71 2.73
CA GLN A 20 -6.61 -14.87 2.29
C GLN A 20 -7.13 -13.52 1.77
N ASN A 21 -7.98 -12.86 2.56
CA ASN A 21 -8.32 -11.47 2.32
C ASN A 21 -7.12 -10.68 2.85
N SER A 22 -6.67 -9.70 2.06
CA SER A 22 -5.63 -8.80 2.52
C SER A 22 -6.09 -8.19 3.84
N ILE A 23 -5.17 -7.98 4.79
CA ILE A 23 -5.52 -7.49 6.13
C ILE A 23 -6.27 -6.15 6.10
N PHE A 24 -6.19 -5.45 4.96
CA PHE A 24 -6.82 -4.18 4.69
C PHE A 24 -8.22 -4.30 4.08
N ASP A 25 -8.64 -5.47 3.59
CA ASP A 25 -9.91 -5.63 2.85
C ASP A 25 -11.13 -5.34 3.74
N LYS A 26 -10.97 -5.50 5.05
CA LYS A 26 -11.99 -5.10 6.03
C LYS A 26 -12.35 -3.61 5.99
N PHE A 27 -11.50 -2.77 5.41
CA PHE A 27 -11.75 -1.34 5.26
C PHE A 27 -12.60 -1.04 4.04
N GLU A 28 -12.74 -1.96 3.09
CA GLU A 28 -13.61 -1.81 1.90
C GLU A 28 -15.09 -1.76 2.30
N ASP A 29 -15.47 -2.50 3.34
CA ASP A 29 -16.86 -2.62 3.80
C ASP A 29 -17.25 -1.54 4.85
N MET A 30 -16.38 -0.55 5.11
CA MET A 30 -16.63 0.47 6.12
C MET A 30 -17.16 1.77 5.48
N ASP A 31 -18.33 2.23 5.92
CA ASP A 31 -18.98 3.45 5.41
C ASP A 31 -18.09 4.71 5.50
N ASP A 32 -17.23 4.78 6.51
CA ASP A 32 -16.33 5.91 6.78
C ASP A 32 -14.95 5.78 6.08
N VAL A 33 -14.82 4.84 5.15
CA VAL A 33 -13.59 4.63 4.37
C VAL A 33 -13.87 4.83 2.89
N SER A 34 -13.04 5.64 2.25
CA SER A 34 -12.93 5.68 0.79
C SER A 34 -11.83 4.75 0.32
N SER A 35 -12.17 3.77 -0.53
CA SER A 35 -11.23 2.79 -1.06
C SER A 35 -11.09 2.89 -2.59
N VAL A 36 -9.86 2.87 -3.07
CA VAL A 36 -9.54 2.71 -4.50
C VAL A 36 -8.70 1.46 -4.67
N ILE A 37 -9.20 0.49 -5.43
CA ILE A 37 -8.53 -0.79 -5.65
C ILE A 37 -8.40 -1.04 -7.14
N VAL A 38 -7.15 -1.23 -7.56
CA VAL A 38 -6.79 -1.55 -8.94
C VAL A 38 -6.04 -2.87 -8.91
N ASN A 39 -6.55 -3.85 -9.65
CA ASN A 39 -5.90 -5.15 -9.79
C ASN A 39 -5.14 -5.25 -11.11
N LYS A 40 -4.37 -6.32 -11.25
CA LYS A 40 -3.59 -6.64 -12.46
C LYS A 40 -4.39 -6.56 -13.76
N GLU A 41 -5.66 -6.97 -13.75
CA GLU A 41 -6.49 -6.94 -14.96
C GLU A 41 -6.89 -5.52 -15.34
N ALA A 42 -7.24 -4.67 -14.36
CA ALA A 42 -7.48 -3.25 -14.59
C ALA A 42 -6.22 -2.55 -15.12
N PHE A 43 -5.04 -2.86 -14.56
CA PHE A 43 -3.76 -2.36 -15.06
C PHE A 43 -3.48 -2.77 -16.50
N ARG A 44 -3.66 -4.06 -16.83
CA ARG A 44 -3.54 -4.57 -18.21
C ARG A 44 -4.50 -3.89 -19.18
N MET A 45 -5.71 -3.59 -18.74
CA MET A 45 -6.68 -2.87 -19.55
C MET A 45 -6.22 -1.44 -19.81
N LEU A 46 -5.82 -0.69 -18.76
CA LEU A 46 -5.31 0.68 -18.88
C LEU A 46 -4.07 0.77 -19.77
N ALA A 47 -3.17 -0.21 -19.64
CA ALA A 47 -1.98 -0.33 -20.45
C ALA A 47 -2.32 -0.39 -21.96
N LYS A 48 -3.29 -1.21 -22.36
CA LYS A 48 -3.70 -1.32 -23.77
C LYS A 48 -4.22 -0.02 -24.39
N PHE A 49 -4.79 0.89 -23.59
CA PHE A 49 -5.31 2.17 -24.08
C PHE A 49 -4.25 3.27 -24.19
N LYS A 50 -3.17 3.21 -23.40
CA LYS A 50 -2.13 4.25 -23.33
C LYS A 50 -0.89 3.99 -24.20
N GLY A 51 -0.85 2.89 -24.96
CA GLY A 51 0.30 2.48 -25.78
C GLY A 51 0.52 3.31 -27.04
N GLY A 52 0.82 4.61 -26.90
CA GLY A 52 1.35 5.46 -27.96
C GLY A 52 2.63 6.19 -27.52
N GLY A 53 3.76 5.91 -28.18
CA GLY A 53 5.06 6.57 -27.94
C GLY A 53 6.01 5.83 -26.99
N GLU A 54 7.28 6.22 -26.99
CA GLU A 54 8.38 5.60 -26.20
C GLU A 54 8.17 5.74 -24.67
N GLU A 55 7.73 6.91 -24.18
CA GLU A 55 7.38 7.12 -22.77
C GLU A 55 6.17 6.27 -22.32
N GLY A 56 5.25 6.00 -23.24
CA GLY A 56 4.12 5.12 -22.98
C GLY A 56 4.60 3.71 -22.64
N GLN A 57 5.61 3.22 -23.36
CA GLN A 57 6.08 1.85 -23.28
C GLN A 57 6.75 1.50 -21.94
N GLU A 58 7.53 2.43 -21.38
CA GLU A 58 8.12 2.28 -20.05
C GLU A 58 7.05 2.24 -18.94
N TYR A 59 6.02 3.09 -19.06
CA TYR A 59 4.86 3.05 -18.18
C TYR A 59 4.08 1.72 -18.31
N LEU A 60 3.95 1.17 -19.52
CA LEU A 60 3.33 -0.14 -19.74
C LEU A 60 4.08 -1.26 -19.03
N GLU A 61 5.40 -1.28 -19.12
CA GLU A 61 6.23 -2.30 -18.47
C GLU A 61 6.12 -2.23 -16.95
N MET A 62 6.17 -1.02 -16.39
CA MET A 62 5.97 -0.82 -14.95
C MET A 62 4.60 -1.34 -14.51
N VAL A 63 3.54 -0.95 -15.21
CA VAL A 63 2.15 -1.31 -14.87
C VAL A 63 1.87 -2.80 -15.05
N GLN A 64 2.51 -3.47 -16.01
CA GLN A 64 2.36 -4.92 -16.22
C GLN A 64 2.93 -5.76 -15.07
N ASN A 65 3.94 -5.24 -14.39
CA ASN A 65 4.59 -5.89 -13.27
C ASN A 65 3.85 -5.67 -11.94
N LEU A 66 2.85 -4.77 -11.90
CA LEU A 66 2.00 -4.55 -10.74
C LEU A 66 0.90 -5.63 -10.66
N GLU A 67 0.67 -6.13 -9.45
CA GLU A 67 -0.38 -7.10 -9.15
C GLU A 67 -1.60 -6.43 -8.52
N SER A 68 -1.37 -5.52 -7.57
CA SER A 68 -2.43 -4.86 -6.83
C SER A 68 -1.97 -3.48 -6.36
N PHE A 69 -2.85 -2.50 -6.52
CA PHE A 69 -2.73 -1.18 -5.92
C PHE A 69 -4.00 -0.91 -5.12
N ARG A 70 -3.85 -0.54 -3.85
CA ARG A 70 -4.95 -0.28 -2.93
C ARG A 70 -4.66 1.00 -2.18
N VAL A 71 -5.64 1.89 -2.13
CA VAL A 71 -5.62 3.10 -1.33
C VAL A 71 -6.85 3.11 -0.45
N PHE A 72 -6.67 3.30 0.85
CA PHE A 72 -7.72 3.47 1.83
C PHE A 72 -7.53 4.81 2.53
N THR A 73 -8.54 5.66 2.52
CA THR A 73 -8.53 6.95 3.21
C THR A 73 -9.73 7.06 4.14
N THR A 74 -9.55 7.79 5.23
CA THR A 74 -10.64 8.10 6.15
C THR A 74 -10.44 9.48 6.77
N GLU A 75 -11.55 10.18 6.98
CA GLU A 75 -11.63 11.41 7.79
C GLU A 75 -12.03 11.13 9.24
N ASN A 76 -12.52 9.91 9.53
CA ASN A 76 -13.00 9.55 10.85
C ASN A 76 -11.81 9.17 11.76
N LEU A 77 -11.62 9.91 12.86
CA LEU A 77 -10.54 9.70 13.83
C LEU A 77 -10.53 8.28 14.45
N GLN A 78 -11.70 7.68 14.68
CA GLN A 78 -11.79 6.33 15.22
C GLN A 78 -11.32 5.30 14.19
N VAL A 79 -11.71 5.47 12.93
CA VAL A 79 -11.28 4.61 11.83
C VAL A 79 -9.79 4.81 11.54
N ALA A 80 -9.28 6.04 11.63
CA ALA A 80 -7.85 6.33 11.52
C ALA A 80 -7.03 5.58 12.59
N GLN A 81 -7.51 5.52 13.83
CA GLN A 81 -6.87 4.72 14.88
C GLN A 81 -6.89 3.23 14.54
N GLN A 82 -8.02 2.72 14.03
CA GLN A 82 -8.12 1.32 13.59
C GLN A 82 -7.17 1.01 12.42
N MET A 83 -6.99 1.95 11.48
CA MET A 83 -6.01 1.85 10.39
C MET A 83 -4.58 1.72 10.95
N ASN A 84 -4.20 2.58 11.89
CA ASN A 84 -2.90 2.51 12.55
C ASN A 84 -2.66 1.17 13.26
N ASP A 85 -3.66 0.66 13.99
CA ASP A 85 -3.55 -0.62 14.71
C ASP A 85 -3.37 -1.80 13.73
N VAL A 86 -4.06 -1.76 12.60
CA VAL A 86 -4.00 -2.80 11.57
C VAL A 86 -2.67 -2.77 10.83
N VAL A 87 -2.20 -1.59 10.44
CA VAL A 87 -0.86 -1.42 9.86
C VAL A 87 0.20 -1.92 10.85
N SER A 88 0.11 -1.52 12.11
CA SER A 88 1.04 -1.96 13.17
C SER A 88 1.03 -3.47 13.35
N LYS A 89 -0.13 -4.11 13.25
CA LYS A 89 -0.26 -5.58 13.28
C LYS A 89 0.34 -6.20 12.03
N TYR A 90 0.06 -5.64 10.86
CA TYR A 90 0.56 -6.14 9.59
C TYR A 90 2.09 -6.10 9.56
N LEU A 91 2.70 -4.99 9.97
CA LEU A 91 4.16 -4.82 10.05
C LEU A 91 4.86 -5.85 10.95
N LYS A 92 4.18 -6.33 12.00
CA LYS A 92 4.72 -7.38 12.88
C LYS A 92 4.68 -8.76 12.23
N SER A 93 3.71 -9.01 11.36
CA SER A 93 3.54 -10.30 10.67
C SER A 93 4.20 -10.35 9.28
N SER A 94 4.36 -9.20 8.65
CA SER A 94 4.97 -9.05 7.34
C SER A 94 6.47 -8.82 7.51
N LYS A 95 7.27 -9.38 6.61
CA LYS A 95 8.74 -9.16 6.57
C LYS A 95 9.08 -7.81 5.93
N LEU A 96 8.32 -6.78 6.29
CA LEU A 96 8.47 -5.42 5.76
C LEU A 96 9.61 -4.70 6.50
N VAL A 97 10.45 -4.00 5.73
CA VAL A 97 11.54 -3.17 6.23
C VAL A 97 11.14 -1.70 6.04
N GLU A 98 11.37 -0.88 7.06
CA GLU A 98 11.14 0.57 6.96
C GLU A 98 12.22 1.20 6.08
N LEU A 99 11.81 1.81 4.96
CA LEU A 99 12.71 2.56 4.09
C LEU A 99 12.81 4.02 4.46
N MET A 100 11.66 4.62 4.78
CA MET A 100 11.58 6.05 5.01
C MET A 100 10.56 6.35 6.09
N ARG A 101 10.89 7.32 6.95
CA ARG A 101 9.98 7.89 7.93
C ARG A 101 10.15 9.39 7.92
N VAL A 102 9.07 10.10 7.67
CA VAL A 102 8.98 11.55 7.81
C VAL A 102 7.99 11.84 8.91
N LYS A 103 8.39 12.69 9.85
CA LYS A 103 7.53 13.18 10.92
C LYS A 103 7.62 14.70 10.92
N ASP A 104 6.48 15.33 10.75
CA ASP A 104 6.35 16.79 10.77
C ASP A 104 5.12 17.15 11.60
N ASP A 105 5.32 17.84 12.72
CA ASP A 105 4.35 18.19 13.78
C ASP A 105 3.19 17.19 13.97
N ASP A 106 2.14 17.34 13.17
CA ASP A 106 0.90 16.57 13.23
C ASP A 106 0.80 15.44 12.18
N THR A 107 1.67 15.39 11.17
CA THR A 107 1.71 14.35 10.12
C THR A 107 2.88 13.39 10.31
N ASN A 108 2.59 12.09 10.18
CA ASN A 108 3.62 11.05 10.10
C ASN A 108 3.44 10.26 8.81
N VAL A 109 4.49 10.18 8.00
CA VAL A 109 4.55 9.35 6.80
C VAL A 109 5.57 8.24 7.04
N LYS A 110 5.18 7.00 6.80
CA LYS A 110 6.06 5.84 6.88
C LYS A 110 5.96 5.03 5.61
N ILE A 111 7.10 4.71 5.01
CA ILE A 111 7.20 3.86 3.83
C ILE A 111 7.96 2.60 4.22
N TYR A 112 7.34 1.48 3.93
CA TYR A 112 7.86 0.14 4.16
C TYR A 112 7.93 -0.62 2.83
N VAL A 113 8.91 -1.50 2.70
CA VAL A 113 9.00 -2.40 1.56
C VAL A 113 9.28 -3.83 1.94
N ARG A 114 8.82 -4.76 1.12
CA ARG A 114 9.23 -6.16 1.16
C ARG A 114 10.23 -6.36 0.03
N GLN A 115 11.40 -6.87 0.37
CA GLN A 115 12.41 -7.16 -0.65
C GLN A 115 11.85 -8.17 -1.67
N GLY A 116 12.16 -7.91 -2.94
CA GLY A 116 11.73 -8.72 -4.07
C GLY A 116 12.76 -9.78 -4.43
N LYS A 117 13.03 -9.91 -5.73
CA LYS A 117 13.98 -10.88 -6.29
C LYS A 117 15.45 -10.51 -6.00
N ASP A 118 15.75 -9.23 -5.85
CA ASP A 118 17.10 -8.67 -5.63
C ASP A 118 17.04 -7.37 -4.80
N GLU A 119 18.15 -6.63 -4.72
CA GLU A 119 18.26 -5.39 -3.93
C GLU A 119 17.52 -4.19 -4.55
N ASP A 120 17.34 -4.19 -5.87
CA ASP A 120 16.72 -3.08 -6.62
C ASP A 120 15.21 -3.28 -6.82
N HIS A 121 14.71 -4.50 -6.58
CA HIS A 121 13.31 -4.84 -6.73
C HIS A 121 12.63 -5.09 -5.40
N VAL A 122 11.41 -4.57 -5.24
CA VAL A 122 10.53 -4.82 -4.09
C VAL A 122 9.28 -5.56 -4.53
N SER A 123 8.85 -6.51 -3.71
CA SER A 123 7.62 -7.29 -3.95
C SER A 123 6.36 -6.59 -3.41
N GLU A 124 6.56 -5.67 -2.48
CA GLU A 124 5.50 -4.91 -1.84
C GLU A 124 6.03 -3.56 -1.36
N LEU A 125 5.25 -2.52 -1.54
CA LEU A 125 5.42 -1.20 -0.96
C LEU A 125 4.17 -0.86 -0.16
N LEU A 126 4.36 -0.53 1.12
CA LEU A 126 3.31 -0.08 2.00
C LEU A 126 3.66 1.32 2.49
N MET A 127 2.83 2.30 2.16
CA MET A 127 2.88 3.64 2.72
C MET A 127 1.73 3.83 3.69
N PHE A 128 2.04 4.40 4.85
CA PHE A 128 1.07 4.77 5.85
C PHE A 128 1.26 6.23 6.25
N VAL A 129 0.19 7.02 6.11
CA VAL A 129 0.14 8.42 6.53
C VAL A 129 -0.88 8.54 7.65
N SER A 130 -0.49 9.16 8.76
CA SER A 130 -1.38 9.45 9.88
C SER A 130 -1.28 10.93 10.27
N GLY A 131 -2.42 11.56 10.54
CA GLY A 131 -2.54 12.96 10.95
C GLY A 131 -2.49 13.97 9.80
N ALA A 132 -2.87 13.55 8.59
CA ALA A 132 -2.89 14.43 7.41
C ALA A 132 -3.96 15.55 7.47
N GLY A 133 -4.86 15.54 8.47
CA GLY A 133 -5.97 16.48 8.58
C GLY A 133 -5.62 17.96 8.75
N LYS A 134 -4.36 18.31 9.11
CA LYS A 134 -3.94 19.71 9.27
C LYS A 134 -3.21 20.31 8.06
N TYR A 135 -2.47 19.52 7.29
CA TYR A 135 -1.69 20.03 6.15
C TYR A 135 -2.51 20.16 4.86
N MET A 136 -3.70 19.57 4.82
CA MET A 136 -4.61 19.61 3.66
C MET A 136 -5.76 20.61 3.84
N LYS A 137 -5.62 21.57 4.78
CA LYS A 137 -6.57 22.70 4.93
C LYS A 137 -6.31 23.86 3.96
N ASP A 138 -5.06 24.06 3.52
CA ASP A 138 -4.64 25.20 2.70
C ASP A 138 -4.14 24.83 1.29
N SER A 139 -4.23 23.56 0.90
CA SER A 139 -3.92 23.13 -0.46
C SER A 139 -5.20 22.75 -1.18
N ASP A 140 -5.35 23.13 -2.45
CA ASP A 140 -6.40 22.73 -3.41
C ASP A 140 -6.49 21.20 -3.65
N SER A 141 -5.94 20.38 -2.75
CA SER A 141 -5.99 18.93 -2.81
C SER A 141 -7.33 18.44 -2.25
N PRO A 142 -8.16 17.75 -3.05
CA PRO A 142 -9.52 17.35 -2.69
C PRO A 142 -9.60 16.23 -1.64
N VAL A 143 -8.48 15.83 -1.03
CA VAL A 143 -8.43 14.71 -0.07
C VAL A 143 -8.15 15.28 1.32
N LYS A 144 -9.19 15.56 2.10
CA LYS A 144 -9.03 15.73 3.55
C LYS A 144 -9.00 14.32 4.11
N ALA A 145 -7.89 13.86 4.67
CA ALA A 145 -7.83 12.55 5.27
C ALA A 145 -7.06 12.64 6.57
N GLU A 146 -7.57 11.99 7.62
CA GLU A 146 -6.84 11.82 8.87
C GLU A 146 -5.86 10.66 8.78
N SER A 147 -6.17 9.66 7.95
CA SER A 147 -5.29 8.52 7.71
C SER A 147 -5.39 8.05 6.27
N VAL A 148 -4.25 7.66 5.71
CA VAL A 148 -4.11 7.07 4.37
C VAL A 148 -3.25 5.81 4.47
N ILE A 149 -3.76 4.70 3.96
CA ILE A 149 -3.00 3.48 3.69
C ILE A 149 -2.88 3.36 2.17
N LEU A 150 -1.66 3.23 1.67
CA LEU A 150 -1.39 2.87 0.28
C LEU A 150 -0.59 1.58 0.28
N SER A 151 -1.10 0.57 -0.42
CA SER A 151 -0.44 -0.72 -0.60
C SER A 151 -0.28 -0.99 -2.08
N LEU A 152 0.94 -1.27 -2.50
CA LEU A 152 1.28 -1.69 -3.85
C LEU A 152 2.02 -3.03 -3.79
N THR A 153 1.56 -4.01 -4.55
CA THR A 153 2.23 -5.33 -4.69
C THR A 153 2.52 -5.62 -6.14
N GLY A 154 3.63 -6.32 -6.39
CA GLY A 154 4.09 -6.69 -7.72
C GLY A 154 5.60 -6.73 -7.78
N GLU A 155 6.16 -6.81 -8.98
CA GLU A 155 7.60 -6.71 -9.21
C GLU A 155 7.96 -5.24 -9.48
N ILE A 156 8.28 -4.52 -8.41
CA ILE A 156 8.45 -3.07 -8.46
C ILE A 156 9.95 -2.76 -8.52
N ASP A 157 10.39 -2.16 -9.61
CA ASP A 157 11.75 -1.63 -9.75
C ASP A 157 11.85 -0.26 -9.07
N LEU A 158 12.70 -0.15 -8.04
CA LEU A 158 12.88 1.08 -7.28
C LEU A 158 13.51 2.21 -8.11
N ASN A 159 14.29 1.87 -9.14
CA ASN A 159 14.93 2.86 -10.01
C ASN A 159 13.86 3.66 -10.78
N LYS A 160 12.83 2.98 -11.29
CA LYS A 160 11.71 3.60 -12.02
C LYS A 160 10.84 4.50 -11.14
N ILE A 161 10.71 4.19 -9.84
CA ILE A 161 9.97 5.04 -8.89
C ILE A 161 10.74 6.34 -8.59
N SER A 162 12.08 6.28 -8.52
CA SER A 162 12.91 7.46 -8.27
C SER A 162 12.75 8.51 -9.37
N GLU A 163 12.72 8.08 -10.64
CA GLU A 163 12.58 8.95 -11.81
C GLU A 163 11.20 9.67 -11.86
N LEU A 164 10.14 8.97 -11.46
CA LEU A 164 8.80 9.56 -11.34
C LEU A 164 8.71 10.56 -10.18
N THR A 165 9.40 10.29 -9.08
CA THR A 165 9.43 11.18 -7.92
C THR A 165 10.21 12.47 -8.21
N ASP A 166 11.33 12.38 -8.92
CA ASP A 166 12.14 13.55 -9.31
C ASP A 166 11.43 14.46 -10.32
N SER A 167 10.58 13.91 -11.20
CA SER A 167 9.83 14.68 -12.20
C SER A 167 8.58 15.39 -11.63
N HIS A 168 8.00 14.87 -10.53
CA HIS A 168 6.70 15.36 -10.00
C HIS A 168 6.77 15.92 -8.57
N ILE A 169 7.86 15.71 -7.83
CA ILE A 169 8.15 16.39 -6.57
C ILE A 169 9.39 17.28 -6.76
N PRO A 170 9.22 18.54 -7.20
CA PRO A 170 10.35 19.45 -7.31
C PRO A 170 10.97 19.66 -5.91
N ASN A 171 12.22 19.20 -5.76
CA ASN A 171 13.16 19.35 -4.63
C ASN A 171 13.49 18.11 -3.75
N SER A 172 13.04 16.88 -4.04
CA SER A 172 13.45 15.71 -3.22
C SER A 172 14.92 15.28 -3.38
N SER A 173 15.55 15.52 -4.53
CA SER A 173 16.94 15.09 -4.81
C SER A 173 18.04 16.03 -4.31
N LYS A 174 17.72 17.20 -3.73
CA LYS A 174 18.74 18.13 -3.21
C LYS A 174 19.34 17.73 -1.85
N HIS A 175 18.86 16.66 -1.21
CA HIS A 175 19.41 16.18 0.06
C HIS A 175 20.08 14.80 0.02
N LEU A 176 20.09 14.12 -1.12
CA LEU A 176 20.76 12.82 -1.27
C LEU A 176 22.15 12.88 -1.95
N LYS A 177 22.61 14.07 -2.35
CA LYS A 177 23.95 14.28 -2.96
C LYS A 177 24.89 15.16 -2.13
N LYS A 178 24.88 14.98 -0.81
CA LYS A 178 25.98 15.45 0.05
C LYS A 178 26.45 14.33 0.96
N GLN A 179 27.12 13.35 0.38
CA GLN A 179 28.39 12.81 0.89
C GLN A 179 29.28 12.44 -0.29
#